data_AF-A0A0E9RBP8-F1
#
_entry.id   AF-A0A0E9RBP8-F1
#
_cell.length_a   1.000
_cell.length_b   1.000
_cell.length_c   1.000
_cell.angle_alpha   90.00
_cell.angle_beta   90.00
_cell.angle_gamma   90.00
#
_symmetry.space_group_name_H-M   'P 1'
#
loop_
_entity.id
_entity.type
_entity.pdbx_description
1 polymer ?
#
loop_
_entity_poly.entity_id
_entity_poly.type
_entity_poly.pdbx_seq_one_letter_code
_entity_poly.pdbx_strand_id
1 'polypeptide(L)'
;MKIQDIRKNVKDAIATIVSAMSTLIPPVPLANPENQFRIEYIRSIAPYSDFDYTQEFFDHAKKLWDDEGVKACFERSNEYQLID
;
A
#
# COMPACT_ATOMS: atom_id res chain seq x y z
N MET A 1 2.65 11.65 -19.43
CA MET A 1 2.94 12.49 -18.25
C MET A 1 1.90 12.25 -17.18
N LYS A 2 0.71 12.88 -17.20
CA LYS A 2 -0.29 12.75 -16.12
C LYS A 2 -0.67 11.32 -15.66
N ILE A 3 -0.86 10.37 -16.58
CA ILE A 3 -1.30 9.01 -16.21
C ILE A 3 -0.21 8.23 -15.45
N GLN A 4 1.06 8.42 -15.82
CA GLN A 4 2.16 7.72 -15.16
C GLN A 4 2.37 8.24 -13.74
N ASP A 5 2.23 9.56 -13.54
CA ASP A 5 2.32 10.18 -12.23
C ASP A 5 1.20 9.69 -11.30
N ILE A 6 -0.04 9.57 -11.80
CA ILE A 6 -1.18 9.03 -11.04
C ILE A 6 -0.89 7.58 -10.60
N ARG A 7 -0.40 6.74 -11.51
CA ARG A 7 -0.09 5.32 -11.20
C ARG A 7 1.02 5.20 -10.16
N LYS A 8 2.04 6.07 -10.27
CA LYS A 8 3.12 6.16 -9.29
C LYS A 8 2.59 6.56 -7.92
N ASN A 9 1.74 7.57 -7.83
CA ASN A 9 1.14 8.00 -6.57
C ASN A 9 0.34 6.86 -5.91
N VAL A 10 -0.41 6.07 -6.69
CA VAL A 10 -1.14 4.90 -6.16
C VAL A 10 -0.16 3.87 -5.56
N LYS A 11 0.93 3.55 -6.26
CA LYS A 11 1.95 2.60 -5.76
C LYS A 11 2.63 3.11 -4.50
N ASP A 12 3.08 4.36 -4.52
CA ASP A 12 3.82 4.95 -3.40
C ASP A 12 2.90 5.08 -2.17
N ALA A 13 1.63 5.46 -2.36
CA ALA A 13 0.63 5.52 -1.28
C ALA A 13 0.38 4.14 -0.66
N ILE A 14 0.06 3.11 -1.45
CA ILE A 14 -0.22 1.78 -0.90
C ILE A 14 1.02 1.18 -0.23
N ALA A 15 2.22 1.37 -0.80
CA ALA A 15 3.48 0.91 -0.22
C ALA A 15 3.78 1.57 1.13
N THR A 16 3.46 2.86 1.26
CA THR A 16 3.62 3.63 2.49
C THR A 16 2.68 3.09 3.58
N ILE A 17 1.38 2.92 3.26
CA ILE A 17 0.39 2.43 4.21
C ILE A 17 0.77 1.04 4.73
N VAL A 18 1.07 0.08 3.85
CA VAL A 18 1.41 -1.29 4.28
C VAL A 18 2.74 -1.38 5.04
N SER A 19 3.64 -0.42 4.85
CA SER A 19 4.86 -0.31 5.65
C SER A 19 4.55 0.25 7.04
N ALA A 20 3.68 1.26 7.11
CA ALA A 20 3.25 1.90 8.35
C ALA A 20 2.49 0.95 9.29
N MET A 21 1.73 -0.01 8.75
CA MET A 21 0.97 -1.00 9.54
C MET A 21 1.80 -1.66 10.65
N SER A 22 3.05 -2.01 10.37
CA SER A 22 3.96 -2.63 11.36
C SER A 22 4.75 -1.64 12.22
N THR A 23 4.81 -0.35 11.84
CA THR A 23 5.59 0.67 12.55
C THR A 23 4.74 1.54 13.47
N LEU A 24 3.42 1.61 13.23
CA LEU A 24 2.48 2.28 14.12
C LEU A 24 2.50 1.66 15.52
N ILE A 25 2.19 2.48 16.53
CA ILE A 25 2.12 2.05 17.93
C ILE A 25 0.71 2.38 18.47
N PRO A 26 -0.13 1.38 18.80
CA PRO A 26 0.06 -0.05 18.54
C PRO A 26 0.04 -0.35 17.02
N PRO A 27 0.67 -1.45 16.57
CA PRO A 27 0.66 -1.85 15.17
C PRO A 27 -0.75 -2.26 14.73
N VAL A 28 -1.01 -2.13 13.43
CA VAL A 28 -2.30 -2.48 12.82
C VAL A 28 -2.13 -3.80 12.04
N PRO A 29 -2.70 -4.92 12.51
CA PRO A 29 -2.66 -6.17 11.77
C PRO A 29 -3.58 -6.11 10.54
N LEU A 30 -3.32 -6.97 9.55
CA LEU A 30 -4.27 -7.24 8.47
C LEU A 30 -5.59 -7.78 9.05
N ALA A 31 -6.71 -7.34 8.50
CA ALA A 31 -8.01 -7.93 8.82
C ALA A 31 -8.15 -9.31 8.18
N ASN A 32 -7.62 -9.50 6.97
CA ASN A 32 -7.52 -10.80 6.33
C ASN A 32 -6.06 -11.27 6.22
N PRO A 33 -5.63 -12.31 6.96
CA PRO A 33 -4.28 -12.88 6.85
C PRO A 33 -3.91 -13.37 5.44
N GLU A 34 -4.89 -13.74 4.61
CA GLU A 34 -4.64 -14.13 3.21
C GLU A 34 -4.10 -12.98 2.36
N ASN A 35 -4.18 -11.73 2.82
CA ASN A 35 -3.59 -10.58 2.14
C ASN A 35 -2.09 -10.42 2.41
N GLN A 36 -1.48 -11.24 3.27
CA GLN A 36 -0.07 -11.13 3.65
C GLN A 36 0.88 -11.18 2.44
N PHE A 37 0.65 -12.11 1.50
CA PHE A 37 1.48 -12.20 0.30
C PHE A 37 1.36 -10.96 -0.60
N ARG A 38 0.22 -10.23 -0.53
CA ARG A 38 0.03 -8.97 -1.26
C ARG A 38 0.84 -7.85 -0.65
N ILE A 39 0.97 -7.80 0.69
CA ILE A 39 1.89 -6.88 1.37
C ILE A 39 3.32 -7.13 0.89
N GLU A 40 3.74 -8.39 0.86
CA GLU A 40 5.08 -8.78 0.41
C GLU A 40 5.33 -8.39 -1.05
N TYR A 41 4.33 -8.63 -1.92
CA TYR A 41 4.38 -8.17 -3.31
C TYR A 41 4.59 -6.65 -3.39
N ILE A 42 3.73 -5.85 -2.76
CA ILE A 42 3.81 -4.38 -2.79
C ILE A 42 5.16 -3.88 -2.24
N ARG A 43 5.65 -4.46 -1.14
CA ARG A 43 6.96 -4.11 -0.57
C ARG A 43 8.12 -4.45 -1.49
N SER A 44 8.04 -5.57 -2.20
CA SER A 44 9.09 -5.98 -3.15
C SER A 44 9.21 -5.01 -4.34
N ILE A 45 8.10 -4.41 -4.78
CA ILE A 45 8.08 -3.51 -5.93
C ILE A 45 8.30 -2.03 -5.58
N ALA A 46 8.11 -1.65 -4.31
CA ALA A 46 8.26 -0.29 -3.80
C ALA A 46 9.57 0.42 -4.22
N PRO A 47 10.77 -0.20 -4.16
CA PRO A 47 12.02 0.47 -4.50
C PRO A 47 12.21 0.73 -6.00
N TYR A 48 11.42 0.12 -6.89
CA TYR A 48 11.61 0.27 -8.34
C TYR A 48 10.95 1.56 -8.85
N SER A 49 11.77 2.49 -9.36
CA SER A 49 11.28 3.74 -9.96
C SER A 49 10.68 3.55 -11.35
N ASP A 50 11.17 2.55 -12.08
CA ASP A 50 10.69 2.16 -13.42
C ASP A 50 9.91 0.83 -13.28
N PHE A 51 8.64 0.95 -12.89
CA PHE A 51 7.76 -0.18 -12.63
C PHE A 51 6.65 -0.21 -13.67
N ASP A 52 6.42 -1.39 -14.28
CA ASP A 52 5.28 -1.57 -15.17
C ASP A 52 4.02 -1.82 -14.35
N TYR A 53 3.03 -0.92 -14.49
CA TYR A 53 1.78 -0.99 -13.75
C TYR A 53 0.84 -2.00 -14.39
N THR A 54 1.12 -3.27 -14.16
CA THR A 54 0.35 -4.41 -14.67
C THR A 54 -1.00 -4.54 -13.96
N GLN A 55 -1.89 -5.35 -14.53
CA GLN A 55 -3.18 -5.67 -13.90
C GLN A 55 -2.98 -6.35 -12.52
N GLU A 56 -1.96 -7.20 -12.39
CA GLU A 56 -1.61 -7.87 -11.14
C GLU A 56 -1.36 -6.86 -10.00
N PHE A 57 -0.59 -5.79 -10.28
CA PHE A 57 -0.38 -4.72 -9.32
C PHE A 57 -1.69 -4.10 -8.85
N PHE A 58 -2.58 -3.72 -9.79
CA PHE A 58 -3.86 -3.11 -9.44
C PHE A 58 -4.77 -4.06 -8.66
N ASP A 59 -4.73 -5.35 -8.96
CA ASP A 59 -5.50 -6.36 -8.23
C ASP A 59 -4.99 -6.55 -6.80
N HIS A 60 -3.67 -6.54 -6.59
CA HIS A 60 -3.08 -6.55 -5.24
C HIS A 60 -3.40 -5.28 -4.47
N ALA A 61 -3.19 -4.11 -5.08
CA ALA A 61 -3.47 -2.81 -4.46
C ALA A 61 -4.94 -2.68 -4.07
N LYS A 62 -5.87 -3.08 -4.94
CA LYS A 62 -7.31 -3.07 -4.66
C LYS A 62 -7.68 -4.01 -3.51
N LYS A 63 -7.19 -5.24 -3.52
CA LYS A 63 -7.46 -6.21 -2.44
C LYS A 63 -6.92 -5.78 -1.09
N LEU A 64 -5.78 -5.10 -1.07
CA LEU A 64 -5.23 -4.48 0.14
C LEU A 64 -6.07 -3.27 0.56
N TRP A 65 -6.45 -2.39 -0.37
CA TRP A 65 -7.28 -1.23 -0.05
C TRP A 65 -8.66 -1.62 0.51
N ASP A 66 -9.21 -2.75 0.07
CA ASP A 66 -10.46 -3.29 0.60
C ASP A 66 -10.30 -3.96 1.99
N ASP A 67 -9.08 -4.18 2.48
CA ASP A 67 -8.79 -4.76 3.81
C ASP A 67 -9.02 -3.74 4.92
N GLU A 68 -9.81 -4.10 5.93
CA GLU A 68 -10.15 -3.21 7.03
C GLU A 68 -8.94 -2.82 7.89
N GLY A 69 -7.91 -3.67 7.99
CA GLY A 69 -6.66 -3.33 8.67
C GLY A 69 -5.87 -2.27 7.91
N VAL A 70 -5.85 -2.34 6.57
CA VAL A 70 -5.21 -1.32 5.73
C VAL A 70 -5.97 0.00 5.82
N LYS A 71 -7.30 -0.01 5.79
CA LYS A 71 -8.13 1.19 5.98
C LYS A 71 -7.93 1.82 7.35
N ALA A 72 -7.90 1.02 8.42
CA ALA A 72 -7.64 1.49 9.77
C ALA A 72 -6.23 2.12 9.89
N CYS A 73 -5.24 1.59 9.18
CA CYS A 73 -3.92 2.21 9.10
C CYS A 73 -3.97 3.55 8.35
N PHE A 74 -4.70 3.62 7.23
CA PHE A 74 -4.89 4.85 6.47
C PHE A 74 -5.58 5.97 7.26
N GLU A 75 -6.56 5.66 8.10
CA GLU A 75 -7.20 6.65 8.99
C GLU A 75 -6.21 7.25 9.99
N ARG A 76 -5.11 6.55 10.28
CA ARG A 76 -3.98 7.00 11.12
C ARG A 76 -2.83 7.60 10.31
N SER A 77 -3.07 7.97 9.04
CA SER A 77 -2.06 8.58 8.18
C SER A 77 -1.47 9.88 8.72
N ASN A 78 -2.12 10.54 9.68
CA ASN A 78 -1.54 11.68 10.41
C ASN A 78 -0.32 11.31 11.28
N GLU A 79 -0.08 10.02 11.55
CA GLU A 79 1.06 9.51 12.32
C GLU A 79 2.28 9.16 11.44
N TYR A 80 2.14 9.23 10.11
CA TYR A 80 3.22 9.00 9.16
C TYR A 80 3.10 9.96 7.96
N GLN A 81 4.05 9.92 7.03
CA GLN A 81 3.99 10.78 5.83
C GLN A 81 3.35 9.98 4.70
N LEU A 82 2.08 10.24 4.42
CA LEU A 82 1.39 9.74 3.23
C LEU A 82 1.37 10.83 2.16
N ILE A 83 1.54 10.44 0.90
CA ILE A 83 1.50 11.36 -0.24
C ILE A 83 0.06 11.85 -0.43
N ASP A 84 -0.11 13.17 -0.55
CA ASP A 84 -1.37 13.90 -0.72
C ASP A 84 -1.91 13.85 -2.17
#